data_AF-A0A3S2Y1G6-F1
#
_entry.id   AF-A0A3S2Y1G6-F1
#
_cell.length_a   1.000
_cell.length_b   1.000
_cell.length_c   1.000
_cell.angle_alpha   90.00
_cell.angle_beta   90.00
_cell.angle_gamma   90.00
#
_symmetry.space_group_name_H-M   'P 1'
#
loop_
_entity.id
_entity.type
_entity.pdbx_description
1 polymer ?
#
loop_
_entity_poly.entity_id
_entity_poly.type
_entity_poly.pdbx_seq_one_letter_code
_entity_poly.pdbx_strand_id
1 'polypeptide(L)'
;MRIDQANLGFVVLACLVAHAVPVEVLLFSYAIFGPAHYLTEMSWLHDRQYFTKRQYDFVPLAVLGLGTIFAHNVLNMEIGQAYIGLVLAFFLAITMAFVTDWRYRLPIAIGATVVGLVLFMFTPAVWFFILLANMVHLVLFTSVFITLGALRNNSPYAFATLGALIVFSATFFIPGLPSIPASDFAMGFGYDLAPAYQGFFSLIGVEADNPNIEKLLGFVAFWHIYHNLNWFSKTGVIRWHEISRKRTIFLIASYMCYIGLYAYDYRLGFQALIFLGFLHVVLEFPLNGLSFANTGRLLVGRLRSA
;
A
#
# COMPACT_ATOMS: atom_id res chain seq x y z
N MET A 1 -0.77 -8.79 -24.03
CA MET A 1 -0.04 -7.78 -24.82
C MET A 1 -0.52 -6.35 -24.58
N ARG A 2 -1.84 -6.03 -24.67
CA ARG A 2 -2.34 -4.64 -24.49
C ARG A 2 -2.17 -4.05 -23.08
N ILE A 3 -2.33 -4.85 -22.02
CA ILE A 3 -2.30 -4.33 -20.64
C ILE A 3 -0.89 -3.97 -20.14
N ASP A 4 0.13 -4.76 -20.48
CA ASP A 4 1.51 -4.48 -20.05
C ASP A 4 2.07 -3.23 -20.73
N GLN A 5 1.67 -2.98 -21.99
CA GLN A 5 1.98 -1.74 -22.70
C GLN A 5 1.30 -0.53 -22.05
N ALA A 6 0.03 -0.67 -21.68
CA ALA A 6 -0.70 0.38 -20.96
C ALA A 6 -0.04 0.69 -19.61
N ASN A 7 0.41 -0.33 -18.88
CA ASN A 7 1.12 -0.15 -17.61
C ASN A 7 2.41 0.66 -17.77
N LEU A 8 3.20 0.40 -18.81
CA LEU A 8 4.38 1.22 -19.10
C LEU A 8 3.99 2.68 -19.38
N GLY A 9 2.91 2.91 -20.14
CA GLY A 9 2.35 4.25 -20.35
C GLY A 9 1.90 4.92 -19.06
N PHE A 10 1.30 4.16 -18.12
CA PHE A 10 0.90 4.68 -16.81
C PHE A 10 2.08 5.07 -15.93
N VAL A 11 3.23 4.39 -16.03
CA VAL A 11 4.45 4.84 -15.33
C VAL A 11 4.88 6.22 -15.84
N VAL A 12 4.91 6.41 -17.16
CA VAL A 12 5.28 7.70 -17.77
C VAL A 12 4.29 8.78 -17.35
N LEU A 13 2.98 8.51 -17.45
CA LEU A 13 1.94 9.44 -17.02
C LEU A 13 2.10 9.79 -15.54
N ALA A 14 2.21 8.80 -14.66
CA ALA A 14 2.40 9.00 -13.22
C ALA A 14 3.60 9.93 -12.93
N CYS A 15 4.72 9.71 -13.60
CA CYS A 15 5.93 10.54 -13.45
C CYS A 15 5.68 11.99 -13.87
N LEU A 16 5.08 12.19 -15.05
CA LEU A 16 4.80 13.52 -15.59
C LEU A 16 3.88 14.32 -14.67
N VAL A 17 2.77 13.73 -14.22
CA VAL A 17 1.80 14.45 -13.37
C VAL A 17 2.39 14.69 -11.97
N ALA A 18 3.17 13.75 -11.43
CA ALA A 18 3.83 13.91 -10.12
C ALA A 18 4.95 14.96 -10.13
N HIS A 19 5.62 15.21 -11.27
CA HIS A 19 6.51 16.36 -11.41
C HIS A 19 5.75 17.67 -11.60
N ALA A 20 4.60 17.63 -12.29
CA ALA A 20 3.83 18.82 -12.64
C ALA A 20 3.07 19.43 -11.45
N VAL A 21 2.43 18.59 -10.62
CA VAL A 21 1.61 19.03 -9.47
C VAL A 21 1.72 17.99 -8.33
N PRO A 22 2.90 17.85 -7.69
CA PRO A 22 3.22 16.72 -6.80
C PRO A 22 2.23 16.57 -5.65
N VAL A 23 1.91 17.68 -4.99
CA VAL A 23 1.09 17.69 -3.78
C VAL A 23 -0.38 17.45 -4.13
N GLU A 24 -0.87 18.08 -5.18
CA GLU A 24 -2.24 17.92 -5.67
C GLU A 24 -2.48 16.49 -6.15
N VAL A 25 -1.52 15.88 -6.86
CA VAL A 25 -1.59 14.46 -7.25
C VAL A 25 -1.61 13.57 -6.02
N LEU A 26 -0.81 13.86 -5.00
CA LEU A 26 -0.78 13.07 -3.77
C LEU A 26 -2.15 13.14 -3.06
N LEU A 27 -2.69 14.35 -2.86
CA LEU A 27 -4.00 14.57 -2.25
C LEU A 27 -5.11 13.90 -3.07
N PHE A 28 -5.08 14.03 -4.40
CA PHE A 28 -6.03 13.38 -5.29
C PHE A 28 -5.93 11.86 -5.21
N SER A 29 -4.72 11.33 -5.18
CA SER A 29 -4.47 9.89 -5.07
C SER A 29 -5.02 9.36 -3.74
N TYR A 30 -4.88 10.11 -2.65
CA TYR A 30 -5.49 9.76 -1.38
C TYR A 30 -7.01 9.88 -1.41
N ALA A 31 -7.55 11.08 -1.61
CA ALA A 31 -8.97 11.35 -1.42
C ALA A 31 -9.88 10.67 -2.46
N ILE A 32 -9.40 10.52 -3.71
CA ILE A 32 -10.22 10.05 -4.83
C ILE A 32 -9.87 8.63 -5.24
N PHE A 33 -8.60 8.35 -5.54
CA PHE A 33 -8.23 6.99 -5.98
C PHE A 33 -8.14 6.00 -4.83
N GLY A 34 -7.62 6.42 -3.67
CA GLY A 34 -7.45 5.60 -2.47
C GLY A 34 -8.72 4.83 -2.08
N PRO A 35 -9.85 5.49 -1.76
CA PRO A 35 -11.04 4.78 -1.32
C PRO A 35 -11.59 3.86 -2.41
N ALA A 36 -11.55 4.28 -3.69
CA ALA A 36 -11.99 3.43 -4.79
C ALA A 36 -11.12 2.15 -4.88
N HIS A 37 -9.81 2.30 -4.75
CA HIS A 37 -8.87 1.19 -4.81
C HIS A 37 -9.05 0.26 -3.61
N TYR A 38 -9.04 0.79 -2.38
CA TYR A 38 -9.18 -0.02 -1.16
C TYR A 38 -10.51 -0.80 -1.13
N LEU A 39 -11.62 -0.16 -1.52
CA LEU A 39 -12.93 -0.81 -1.56
C LEU A 39 -13.01 -1.90 -2.62
N THR A 40 -12.51 -1.64 -3.82
CA THR A 40 -12.52 -2.63 -4.92
C THR A 40 -11.56 -3.79 -4.64
N GLU A 41 -10.43 -3.52 -4.01
CA GLU A 41 -9.47 -4.53 -3.58
C GLU A 41 -10.01 -5.42 -2.47
N MET A 42 -10.53 -4.85 -1.38
CA MET A 42 -11.10 -5.68 -0.32
C MET A 42 -12.27 -6.52 -0.83
N SER A 43 -13.09 -5.99 -1.76
CA SER A 43 -14.13 -6.77 -2.44
C SER A 43 -13.54 -7.95 -3.23
N TRP A 44 -12.44 -7.72 -3.97
CA TRP A 44 -11.77 -8.75 -4.76
C TRP A 44 -11.06 -9.80 -3.90
N LEU A 45 -10.42 -9.38 -2.80
CA LEU A 45 -9.79 -10.24 -1.80
C LEU A 45 -10.84 -11.11 -1.10
N HIS A 46 -12.02 -10.56 -0.81
CA HIS A 46 -13.11 -11.28 -0.17
C HIS A 46 -13.55 -12.51 -0.99
N ASP A 47 -13.70 -12.35 -2.31
CA ASP A 47 -14.04 -13.47 -3.22
C ASP A 47 -12.96 -14.56 -3.27
N ARG A 48 -11.75 -14.28 -2.76
CA ARG A 48 -10.60 -15.19 -2.68
C ARG A 48 -10.25 -15.59 -1.25
N GLN A 49 -11.18 -15.40 -0.32
CA GLN A 49 -10.98 -15.68 1.11
C GLN A 49 -9.71 -15.02 1.66
N TYR A 50 -9.39 -13.82 1.16
CA TYR A 50 -8.20 -13.05 1.53
C TYR A 50 -6.89 -13.84 1.39
N PHE A 51 -6.86 -14.84 0.50
CA PHE A 51 -5.70 -15.72 0.30
C PHE A 51 -5.22 -16.46 1.56
N THR A 52 -6.12 -16.61 2.53
CA THR A 52 -5.90 -17.40 3.73
C THR A 52 -6.38 -18.83 3.54
N LYS A 53 -5.98 -19.74 4.45
CA LYS A 53 -6.37 -21.15 4.37
C LYS A 53 -7.80 -21.43 4.84
N ARG A 54 -8.42 -20.56 5.65
CA ARG A 54 -9.81 -20.73 6.13
C ARG A 54 -10.63 -19.47 5.93
N GLN A 55 -11.93 -19.65 5.67
CA GLN A 55 -12.85 -18.57 5.29
C GLN A 55 -12.94 -17.37 6.24
N TYR A 56 -12.71 -17.57 7.54
CA TYR A 56 -12.82 -16.52 8.57
C TYR A 56 -11.47 -16.05 9.12
N ASP A 57 -10.36 -16.48 8.52
CA ASP A 57 -9.02 -16.09 8.97
C ASP A 57 -8.77 -14.58 8.82
N PHE A 58 -9.52 -13.90 7.96
CA PHE A 58 -9.46 -12.46 7.80
C PHE A 58 -10.04 -11.68 9.00
N VAL A 59 -10.91 -12.29 9.82
CA VAL A 59 -11.58 -11.57 10.92
C VAL A 59 -10.60 -11.12 11.99
N PRO A 60 -9.71 -11.99 12.54
CA PRO A 60 -8.66 -11.54 13.45
C PRO A 60 -7.75 -10.46 12.86
N LEU A 61 -7.45 -10.54 11.56
CA LEU A 61 -6.64 -9.53 10.86
C LEU A 61 -7.35 -8.17 10.82
N ALA A 62 -8.64 -8.16 10.48
CA ALA A 62 -9.45 -6.95 10.49
C ALA A 62 -9.55 -6.34 11.89
N VAL A 63 -9.74 -7.17 12.93
CA VAL A 63 -9.81 -6.71 14.33
C VAL A 63 -8.48 -6.10 14.77
N LEU A 64 -7.35 -6.74 14.47
CA LEU A 64 -6.03 -6.20 14.80
C LEU A 64 -5.73 -4.90 14.05
N GLY A 65 -6.05 -4.85 12.75
CA GLY A 65 -5.86 -3.67 11.93
C GLY A 65 -6.67 -2.47 12.44
N LEU A 66 -7.97 -2.66 12.67
CA LEU A 66 -8.84 -1.62 13.22
C LEU A 66 -8.44 -1.25 14.66
N GLY A 67 -8.07 -2.24 15.47
CA GLY A 67 -7.63 -2.05 16.85
C GLY A 67 -6.39 -1.16 16.95
N THR A 68 -5.39 -1.34 16.08
CA THR A 68 -4.20 -0.48 16.04
C THR A 68 -4.55 0.98 15.76
N ILE A 69 -5.39 1.24 14.75
CA ILE A 69 -5.74 2.62 14.40
C ILE A 69 -6.64 3.24 15.47
N PHE A 70 -7.56 2.47 16.05
CA PHE A 70 -8.39 2.92 17.18
C PHE A 70 -7.55 3.25 18.42
N ALA A 71 -6.58 2.39 18.77
CA ALA A 71 -5.68 2.60 19.89
C ALA A 71 -4.91 3.94 19.76
N HIS A 72 -4.39 4.24 18.57
CA HIS A 72 -3.68 5.49 18.35
C HIS A 72 -4.61 6.71 18.30
N ASN A 73 -5.65 6.67 17.47
CA ASN A 73 -6.44 7.87 17.14
C ASN A 73 -7.56 8.17 18.14
N VAL A 74 -8.03 7.17 18.90
CA VAL A 74 -9.15 7.34 19.84
C VAL A 74 -8.66 7.23 21.28
N LEU A 75 -7.80 6.25 21.58
CA LEU A 75 -7.26 6.07 22.93
C LEU A 75 -6.00 6.91 23.19
N ASN A 76 -5.48 7.63 22.17
CA ASN A 76 -4.27 8.44 22.25
C ASN A 76 -3.04 7.67 22.74
N MET A 77 -2.96 6.37 22.44
CA MET A 77 -1.77 5.59 22.74
C MET A 77 -0.61 6.07 21.86
N GLU A 78 0.60 6.03 22.43
CA GLU A 78 1.82 6.31 21.67
C GLU A 78 1.91 5.42 20.43
N ILE A 79 2.43 5.97 19.32
CA ILE A 79 2.53 5.27 18.03
C ILE A 79 3.20 3.90 18.19
N GLY A 80 4.30 3.82 18.94
CA GLY A 80 4.93 2.52 19.22
C GLY A 80 3.95 1.52 19.84
N GLN A 81 3.25 1.91 20.90
CA GLN A 81 2.36 0.98 21.60
C GLN A 81 1.15 0.58 20.74
N ALA A 82 0.56 1.51 20.00
CA ALA A 82 -0.60 1.24 19.16
C ALA A 82 -0.28 0.30 17.98
N TYR A 83 0.91 0.42 17.39
CA TYR A 83 1.31 -0.35 16.20
C TYR A 83 1.81 -1.77 16.50
N ILE A 84 1.80 -2.21 17.77
CA ILE A 84 2.01 -3.62 18.13
C ILE A 84 1.00 -4.52 17.40
N GLY A 85 -0.27 -4.09 17.28
CA GLY A 85 -1.29 -4.85 16.55
C GLY A 85 -0.95 -5.08 15.09
N LEU A 86 -0.15 -4.22 14.46
CA LEU A 86 0.34 -4.41 13.09
C LEU A 86 1.34 -5.56 13.00
N VAL A 87 2.27 -5.64 13.96
CA VAL A 87 3.24 -6.74 14.05
C VAL A 87 2.50 -8.07 14.18
N LEU A 88 1.52 -8.10 15.09
CA LEU A 88 0.64 -9.26 15.29
C LEU A 88 -0.08 -9.64 14.00
N ALA A 89 -0.71 -8.67 13.34
CA ALA A 89 -1.45 -8.88 12.11
C ALA A 89 -0.56 -9.41 10.98
N PHE A 90 0.65 -8.87 10.83
CA PHE A 90 1.60 -9.29 9.80
C PHE A 90 2.00 -10.77 9.96
N PHE A 91 2.52 -11.17 11.13
CA PHE A 91 2.97 -12.55 11.33
C PHE A 91 1.80 -13.54 11.34
N LEU A 92 0.65 -13.13 11.87
CA LEU A 92 -0.57 -13.94 11.81
C LEU A 92 -1.03 -14.14 10.37
N ALA A 93 -1.06 -13.09 9.56
CA ALA A 93 -1.46 -13.15 8.15
C ALA A 93 -0.56 -14.09 7.34
N ILE A 94 0.77 -13.99 7.51
CA ILE A 94 1.72 -14.89 6.85
C ILE A 94 1.45 -16.34 7.28
N THR A 95 1.31 -16.58 8.58
CA THR A 95 1.01 -17.94 9.07
C THR A 95 -0.30 -18.49 8.49
N MET A 96 -1.35 -17.67 8.43
CA MET A 96 -2.66 -18.00 7.86
C MET A 96 -2.63 -18.27 6.36
N ALA A 97 -1.69 -17.67 5.62
CA ALA A 97 -1.51 -17.91 4.19
C ALA A 97 -0.90 -19.29 3.90
N PHE A 98 -0.03 -19.79 4.79
CA PHE A 98 0.76 -21.00 4.52
C PHE A 98 0.34 -22.24 5.34
N VAL A 99 -0.24 -22.06 6.53
CA VAL A 99 -0.47 -23.16 7.48
C VAL A 99 -1.98 -23.44 7.67
N THR A 100 -2.40 -24.67 7.35
CA THR A 100 -3.79 -25.14 7.47
C THR A 100 -4.09 -25.73 8.85
N ASP A 101 -3.18 -26.57 9.35
CA ASP A 101 -3.35 -27.35 10.58
C ASP A 101 -3.15 -26.46 11.82
N TRP A 102 -4.14 -26.49 12.72
CA TRP A 102 -4.15 -25.66 13.92
C TRP A 102 -3.01 -25.99 14.88
N ARG A 103 -2.55 -27.25 14.88
CA ARG A 103 -1.48 -27.75 15.76
C ARG A 103 -0.16 -27.03 15.53
N TYR A 104 0.14 -26.70 14.27
CA TYR A 104 1.35 -25.95 13.90
C TYR A 104 1.07 -24.45 13.78
N ARG A 105 -0.15 -24.08 13.39
CA ARG A 105 -0.52 -22.69 13.16
C ARG A 105 -0.40 -21.82 14.41
N LEU A 106 -0.94 -22.27 15.55
CA LEU A 106 -0.88 -21.49 16.78
C LEU A 106 0.56 -21.30 17.30
N PRO A 107 1.39 -22.34 17.45
CA PRO A 107 2.76 -22.15 17.93
C PRO A 107 3.63 -21.36 16.93
N ILE A 108 3.45 -21.52 15.61
CA ILE A 108 4.17 -20.70 14.62
C ILE A 108 3.75 -19.23 14.76
N ALA A 109 2.44 -18.95 14.84
CA ALA A 109 1.95 -17.58 15.00
C ALA A 109 2.45 -16.94 16.31
N ILE A 110 2.43 -17.69 17.42
CA ILE A 110 2.96 -17.22 18.72
C ILE A 110 4.46 -16.98 18.63
N GLY A 111 5.24 -17.95 18.13
CA GLY A 111 6.69 -17.82 18.02
C GLY A 111 7.11 -16.64 17.14
N ALA A 112 6.49 -16.52 15.96
CA ALA A 112 6.74 -15.40 15.04
C ALA A 112 6.31 -14.05 15.65
N THR A 113 5.20 -14.04 16.41
CA THR A 113 4.76 -12.88 17.18
C THR A 113 5.78 -12.48 18.24
N VAL A 114 6.30 -13.42 19.03
CA VAL A 114 7.31 -13.13 20.05
C VAL A 114 8.57 -12.53 19.43
N VAL A 115 9.05 -13.11 18.32
CA VAL A 115 10.17 -12.54 17.56
C VAL A 115 9.84 -11.13 17.08
N GLY A 116 8.64 -10.93 16.52
CA GLY A 116 8.16 -9.62 16.09
C GLY A 116 8.15 -8.59 17.22
N LEU A 117 7.67 -8.96 18.41
CA LEU A 117 7.63 -8.10 19.59
C LEU A 117 9.03 -7.79 20.12
N VAL A 118 9.93 -8.76 20.15
CA VAL A 118 11.34 -8.52 20.53
C VAL A 118 12.00 -7.55 19.55
N LEU A 119 11.78 -7.73 18.24
CA LEU A 119 12.25 -6.78 17.23
C LEU A 119 11.63 -5.41 17.45
N PHE A 120 10.33 -5.35 17.80
CA PHE A 120 9.61 -4.12 18.04
C PHE A 120 10.16 -3.30 19.22
N MET A 121 10.85 -3.92 20.18
CA MET A 121 11.56 -3.19 21.24
C MET A 121 12.72 -2.33 20.70
N PHE A 122 13.16 -2.56 19.47
CA PHE A 122 14.13 -1.71 18.78
C PHE A 122 13.40 -0.62 17.98
N THR A 123 13.67 0.65 18.29
CA THR A 123 13.04 1.81 17.61
C THR A 123 13.02 1.72 16.08
N PRO A 124 14.11 1.29 15.39
CA PRO A 124 14.08 1.16 13.93
C PRO A 124 13.05 0.14 13.41
N ALA A 125 12.73 -0.90 14.18
CA ALA A 125 11.78 -1.93 13.77
C ALA A 125 10.33 -1.44 13.84
N VAL A 126 9.98 -0.63 14.84
CA VAL A 126 8.65 0.02 14.95
C VAL A 126 8.33 0.76 13.65
N TRP A 127 9.29 1.58 13.25
CA TRP A 127 9.23 2.36 12.03
C TRP A 127 9.18 1.50 10.78
N PHE A 128 9.95 0.40 10.72
CA PHE A 128 9.84 -0.55 9.62
C PHE A 128 8.40 -1.08 9.45
N PHE A 129 7.71 -1.46 10.52
CA PHE A 129 6.33 -1.94 10.43
C PHE A 129 5.35 -0.84 10.02
N ILE A 130 5.52 0.39 10.50
CA ILE A 130 4.71 1.53 10.05
C ILE A 130 4.89 1.76 8.54
N LEU A 131 6.14 1.74 8.06
CA LEU A 131 6.45 1.83 6.64
C LEU A 131 5.96 0.61 5.86
N LEU A 132 5.93 -0.57 6.48
CA LEU A 132 5.41 -1.81 5.90
C LEU A 132 3.98 -1.62 5.41
N ALA A 133 3.13 -0.98 6.23
CA ALA A 133 1.75 -0.69 5.91
C ALA A 133 1.54 0.57 5.05
N ASN A 134 2.61 1.24 4.61
CA ASN A 134 2.55 2.47 3.83
C ASN A 134 3.51 2.37 2.62
N MET A 135 4.70 2.96 2.72
CA MET A 135 5.65 3.07 1.60
C MET A 135 6.19 1.74 1.10
N VAL A 136 6.46 0.78 1.99
CA VAL A 136 6.94 -0.54 1.59
C VAL A 136 5.83 -1.30 0.87
N HIS A 137 4.59 -1.29 1.36
CA HIS A 137 3.47 -1.89 0.62
C HIS A 137 3.36 -1.26 -0.78
N LEU A 138 3.36 0.07 -0.85
CA LEU A 138 3.21 0.80 -2.10
C LEU A 138 4.33 0.53 -3.11
N VAL A 139 5.59 0.54 -2.68
CA VAL A 139 6.75 0.38 -3.57
C VAL A 139 7.09 -1.09 -3.78
N LEU A 140 7.32 -1.83 -2.69
CA LEU A 140 7.84 -3.19 -2.73
C LEU A 140 6.79 -4.17 -3.22
N PHE A 141 5.57 -4.16 -2.68
CA PHE A 141 4.56 -5.16 -3.07
C PHE A 141 4.05 -4.94 -4.49
N THR A 142 3.86 -3.68 -4.90
CA THR A 142 3.60 -3.35 -6.31
C THR A 142 4.67 -3.91 -7.24
N SER A 143 5.95 -3.71 -6.89
CA SER A 143 7.08 -4.22 -7.67
C SER A 143 7.11 -5.75 -7.71
N VAL A 144 6.79 -6.41 -6.60
CA VAL A 144 6.68 -7.88 -6.54
C VAL A 144 5.54 -8.40 -7.40
N PHE A 145 4.37 -7.76 -7.40
CA PHE A 145 3.27 -8.18 -8.26
C PHE A 145 3.58 -8.03 -9.75
N ILE A 146 4.23 -6.93 -10.14
CA ILE A 146 4.66 -6.73 -11.53
C ILE A 146 5.71 -7.77 -11.90
N THR A 147 6.68 -8.02 -11.02
CA THR A 147 7.71 -9.05 -11.22
C THR A 147 7.10 -10.44 -11.37
N LEU A 148 6.16 -10.80 -10.49
CA LEU A 148 5.46 -12.08 -10.57
C LEU A 148 4.70 -12.23 -11.89
N GLY A 149 4.03 -11.17 -12.35
CA GLY A 149 3.36 -11.12 -13.65
C GLY A 149 4.34 -11.26 -14.82
N ALA A 150 5.47 -10.55 -14.76
CA ALA A 150 6.54 -10.59 -15.76
C ALA A 150 7.13 -12.00 -15.88
N LEU A 151 7.40 -12.65 -14.74
CA LEU A 151 7.96 -14.00 -14.70
C LEU A 151 6.98 -15.06 -15.19
N ARG A 152 5.70 -14.95 -14.85
CA ARG A 152 4.65 -15.91 -15.28
C ARG A 152 4.34 -15.82 -16.76
N ASN A 153 4.28 -14.60 -17.30
CA ASN A 153 3.87 -14.36 -18.68
C ASN A 153 5.04 -14.14 -19.64
N ASN A 154 6.28 -14.16 -19.13
CA ASN A 154 7.50 -13.82 -19.85
C ASN A 154 7.39 -12.52 -20.67
N SER A 155 6.78 -11.48 -20.09
CA SER A 155 6.43 -10.25 -20.80
C SER A 155 7.56 -9.22 -20.75
N PRO A 156 8.16 -8.84 -21.90
CA PRO A 156 9.22 -7.83 -21.92
C PRO A 156 8.71 -6.45 -21.47
N TYR A 157 7.45 -6.13 -21.74
CA TYR A 157 6.82 -4.88 -21.30
C TYR A 157 6.68 -4.80 -19.78
N ALA A 158 6.42 -5.91 -19.10
CA ALA A 158 6.36 -5.95 -17.64
C ALA A 158 7.76 -5.74 -17.02
N PHE A 159 8.82 -6.29 -17.63
CA PHE A 159 10.20 -5.98 -17.22
C PHE A 159 10.58 -4.53 -17.51
N ALA A 160 10.21 -3.99 -18.68
CA ALA A 160 10.41 -2.59 -19.00
C ALA A 160 9.66 -1.66 -18.03
N THR A 161 8.47 -2.05 -17.56
CA THR A 161 7.71 -1.33 -16.54
C THR A 161 8.49 -1.27 -15.22
N LEU A 162 9.11 -2.37 -14.77
CA LEU A 162 9.97 -2.37 -13.58
C LEU A 162 11.18 -1.45 -13.75
N GLY A 163 11.85 -1.51 -14.91
CA GLY A 163 12.97 -0.63 -15.21
C GLY A 163 12.55 0.85 -15.22
N ALA A 164 11.41 1.16 -15.84
CA ALA A 164 10.85 2.51 -15.88
C ALA A 164 10.50 3.02 -14.49
N LEU A 165 9.93 2.18 -13.61
CA LEU A 165 9.65 2.57 -12.22
C LEU A 165 10.91 2.99 -11.47
N ILE A 166 12.03 2.27 -11.64
CA ILE A 166 13.31 2.61 -11.02
C ILE A 166 13.85 3.92 -11.61
N VAL A 167 13.91 4.01 -12.95
CA VAL A 167 14.46 5.19 -13.65
C VAL A 167 13.66 6.45 -13.31
N PHE A 168 12.33 6.40 -13.37
CA PHE A 168 11.50 7.56 -13.08
C PHE A 168 11.45 7.90 -11.59
N SER A 169 11.53 6.91 -10.69
CA SER A 169 11.72 7.19 -9.26
C SER A 169 12.99 8.00 -9.01
N ALA A 170 14.09 7.68 -9.70
CA ALA A 170 15.36 8.39 -9.55
C ALA A 170 15.30 9.86 -9.96
N THR A 171 14.36 10.24 -10.84
CA THR A 171 14.24 11.63 -11.32
C THR A 171 13.89 12.63 -10.21
N PHE A 172 13.17 12.19 -9.17
CA PHE A 172 12.85 13.02 -8.00
C PHE A 172 14.06 13.32 -7.12
N PHE A 173 15.17 12.61 -7.31
CA PHE A 173 16.40 12.79 -6.52
C PHE A 173 17.51 13.48 -7.31
N ILE A 174 17.24 13.97 -8.52
CA ILE A 174 18.23 14.68 -9.35
C ILE A 174 18.51 16.06 -8.71
N PRO A 175 19.77 16.38 -8.36
CA PRO A 175 20.14 17.70 -7.86
C PRO A 175 19.89 18.78 -8.92
N GLY A 176 19.41 19.95 -8.50
CA GLY A 176 19.20 21.09 -9.40
C GLY A 176 17.93 21.03 -10.27
N LEU A 177 17.22 19.89 -10.32
CA LEU A 177 15.88 19.84 -10.90
C LEU A 177 14.93 20.65 -9.98
N PRO A 178 14.17 21.63 -10.48
CA PRO A 178 13.21 22.36 -9.65
C PRO A 178 12.03 21.45 -9.25
N SER A 179 11.54 21.60 -8.02
CA SER A 179 10.23 21.08 -7.60
C SER A 179 9.18 22.19 -7.67
N ILE A 180 7.95 21.81 -7.97
CA ILE A 180 6.82 22.73 -7.96
C ILE A 180 6.25 22.75 -6.54
N PRO A 181 6.15 23.93 -5.88
CA PRO A 181 5.60 24.04 -4.54
C PRO A 181 4.10 23.73 -4.53
N ALA A 182 3.58 23.40 -3.34
CA ALA A 182 2.15 23.24 -3.13
C ALA A 182 1.39 24.52 -3.53
N SER A 183 0.30 24.40 -4.28
CA SER A 183 -0.61 25.53 -4.51
C SER A 183 -1.30 25.97 -3.22
N ASP A 184 -1.83 27.21 -3.20
CA ASP A 184 -2.66 27.70 -2.08
C ASP A 184 -3.84 26.78 -1.78
N PHE A 185 -4.39 26.16 -2.83
CA PHE A 185 -5.43 25.14 -2.70
C PHE A 185 -4.91 23.93 -1.93
N ALA A 186 -3.76 23.36 -2.33
CA ALA A 186 -3.19 22.21 -1.66
C ALA A 186 -2.77 22.51 -0.21
N MET A 187 -2.28 23.73 0.05
CA MET A 187 -2.00 24.22 1.40
C MET A 187 -3.27 24.30 2.25
N GLY A 188 -4.35 24.88 1.71
CA GLY A 188 -5.64 24.98 2.37
C GLY A 188 -6.37 23.65 2.54
N PHE A 189 -6.09 22.67 1.68
CA PHE A 189 -6.62 21.31 1.75
C PHE A 189 -5.86 20.41 2.73
N GLY A 190 -5.04 20.97 3.63
CA GLY A 190 -4.35 20.21 4.67
C GLY A 190 -3.04 19.58 4.22
N TYR A 191 -2.10 20.42 3.76
CA TYR A 191 -0.70 20.08 3.44
C TYR A 191 0.10 19.43 4.59
N ASP A 192 -0.51 19.24 5.76
CA ASP A 192 0.07 18.51 6.89
C ASP A 192 0.17 16.98 6.66
N LEU A 193 0.34 16.57 5.40
CA LEU A 193 0.85 15.25 5.02
C LEU A 193 2.33 15.10 5.40
N ALA A 194 3.07 16.22 5.52
CA ALA A 194 4.48 16.18 5.91
C ALA A 194 4.71 15.43 7.23
N PRO A 195 3.97 15.69 8.33
CA PRO A 195 4.01 14.86 9.54
C PRO A 195 3.71 13.37 9.32
N ALA A 196 2.76 13.04 8.44
CA ALA A 196 2.41 11.65 8.14
C ALA A 196 3.58 10.88 7.48
N TYR A 197 4.48 11.61 6.80
CA TYR A 197 5.71 11.07 6.21
C TYR A 197 6.98 11.47 6.95
N GLN A 198 6.90 12.29 7.99
CA GLN A 198 8.07 12.75 8.76
C GLN A 198 8.77 11.57 9.43
N GLY A 199 8.01 10.57 9.88
CA GLY A 199 8.58 9.29 10.33
C GLY A 199 9.42 8.60 9.25
N PHE A 200 8.90 8.53 8.01
CA PHE A 200 9.64 8.00 6.87
C PHE A 200 10.89 8.83 6.56
N PHE A 201 10.75 10.15 6.49
CA PHE A 201 11.84 11.07 6.16
C PHE A 201 12.94 11.07 7.22
N SER A 202 12.59 11.11 8.50
CA SER A 202 13.57 11.04 9.59
C SER A 202 14.39 9.75 9.60
N LEU A 203 13.79 8.59 9.24
CA LEU A 203 14.52 7.32 9.13
C LEU A 203 15.59 7.32 8.03
N ILE A 204 15.34 8.06 6.95
CA ILE A 204 16.31 8.22 5.85
C ILE A 204 17.19 9.47 6.04
N GLY A 205 17.16 10.08 7.23
CA GLY A 205 17.97 11.25 7.58
C GLY A 205 17.54 12.55 6.92
N VAL A 206 16.26 12.66 6.53
CA VAL A 206 15.67 13.87 5.94
C VAL A 206 14.88 14.61 7.02
N GLU A 207 15.29 15.84 7.31
CA GLU A 207 14.61 16.75 8.23
C GLU A 207 13.37 17.41 7.59
N ALA A 208 12.43 17.89 8.40
CA ALA A 208 11.15 18.42 7.93
C ALA A 208 11.30 19.77 7.18
N ASP A 209 12.36 20.52 7.46
CA ASP A 209 12.73 21.77 6.79
C ASP A 209 13.63 21.55 5.56
N ASN A 210 13.80 20.30 5.13
CA ASN A 210 14.62 19.98 3.97
C ASN A 210 14.07 20.71 2.73
N PRO A 211 14.90 21.50 2.02
CA PRO A 211 14.47 22.26 0.84
C PRO A 211 14.05 21.38 -0.35
N ASN A 212 14.12 20.05 -0.21
CA ASN A 212 13.67 19.06 -1.19
C ASN A 212 12.42 18.30 -0.73
N ILE A 213 11.69 18.77 0.29
CA ILE A 213 10.49 18.08 0.80
C ILE A 213 9.44 17.85 -0.30
N GLU A 214 9.26 18.81 -1.20
CA GLU A 214 8.33 18.70 -2.34
C GLU A 214 8.77 17.63 -3.34
N LYS A 215 10.08 17.41 -3.50
CA LYS A 215 10.59 16.32 -4.33
C LYS A 215 10.28 14.96 -3.73
N LEU A 216 10.39 14.85 -2.41
CA LEU A 216 10.01 13.63 -1.69
C LEU A 216 8.50 13.39 -1.77
N LEU A 217 7.69 14.43 -1.60
CA LEU A 217 6.24 14.35 -1.80
C LEU A 217 5.91 13.98 -3.25
N GLY A 218 6.65 14.50 -4.24
CA GLY A 218 6.53 14.10 -5.65
C GLY A 218 6.87 12.61 -5.88
N PHE A 219 7.94 12.10 -5.27
CA PHE A 219 8.27 10.68 -5.31
C PHE A 219 7.14 9.83 -4.71
N VAL A 220 6.60 10.25 -3.57
CA VAL A 220 5.48 9.58 -2.91
C VAL A 220 4.22 9.64 -3.79
N ALA A 221 3.93 10.80 -4.38
CA ALA A 221 2.80 11.01 -5.30
C ALA A 221 2.89 10.11 -6.52
N PHE A 222 4.06 10.00 -7.12
CA PHE A 222 4.36 9.13 -8.26
C PHE A 222 4.00 7.67 -7.97
N TRP A 223 4.43 7.15 -6.82
CA TRP A 223 4.11 5.77 -6.44
C TRP A 223 2.63 5.59 -6.13
N HIS A 224 1.98 6.55 -5.47
CA HIS A 224 0.56 6.46 -5.16
C HIS A 224 -0.30 6.43 -6.42
N ILE A 225 -0.09 7.38 -7.32
CA ILE A 225 -0.88 7.45 -8.54
C ILE A 225 -0.62 6.22 -9.43
N TYR A 226 0.63 5.80 -9.57
CA TYR A 226 0.97 4.62 -10.36
C TYR A 226 0.36 3.34 -9.78
N HIS A 227 0.44 3.13 -8.47
CA HIS A 227 -0.13 1.96 -7.81
C HIS A 227 -1.64 1.84 -8.07
N ASN A 228 -2.37 2.96 -7.92
CA ASN A 228 -3.80 3.01 -8.22
C ASN A 228 -4.09 2.74 -9.71
N LEU A 229 -3.37 3.37 -10.64
CA LEU A 229 -3.53 3.13 -12.07
C LEU A 229 -3.24 1.66 -12.43
N ASN A 230 -2.18 1.09 -11.86
CA ASN A 230 -1.81 -0.31 -12.05
C ASN A 230 -2.91 -1.25 -11.55
N TRP A 231 -3.49 -0.97 -10.39
CA TRP A 231 -4.65 -1.71 -9.87
C TRP A 231 -5.84 -1.66 -10.84
N PHE A 232 -6.31 -0.47 -11.19
CA PHE A 232 -7.51 -0.32 -12.04
C PHE A 232 -7.31 -0.86 -13.45
N SER A 233 -6.08 -0.88 -13.96
CA SER A 233 -5.75 -1.43 -15.28
C SER A 233 -5.98 -2.95 -15.38
N LYS A 234 -5.89 -3.69 -14.27
CA LYS A 234 -5.94 -5.17 -14.21
C LYS A 234 -7.36 -5.72 -14.30
N THR A 235 -8.16 -5.22 -15.23
CA THR A 235 -9.56 -5.61 -15.43
C THR A 235 -9.74 -7.10 -15.72
N GLY A 236 -8.79 -7.77 -16.39
CA GLY A 236 -8.89 -9.22 -16.67
C GLY A 236 -8.57 -10.15 -15.49
N VAL A 237 -7.81 -9.67 -14.50
CA VAL A 237 -7.37 -10.45 -13.32
C VAL A 237 -8.21 -10.10 -12.09
N ILE A 238 -8.42 -8.81 -11.88
CA ILE A 238 -9.13 -8.27 -10.72
C ILE A 238 -10.63 -8.24 -10.99
N ARG A 239 -11.03 -7.85 -12.21
CA ARG A 239 -12.45 -7.78 -12.61
C ARG A 239 -13.30 -7.02 -11.59
N TRP A 240 -12.79 -5.89 -11.08
CA TRP A 240 -13.45 -5.07 -10.06
C TRP A 240 -14.84 -4.56 -10.49
N HIS A 241 -15.12 -4.56 -11.79
CA HIS A 241 -16.41 -4.20 -12.39
C HIS A 241 -17.36 -5.40 -12.59
N GLU A 242 -16.88 -6.63 -12.50
CA GLU A 242 -17.69 -7.86 -12.65
C GLU A 242 -18.17 -8.38 -11.28
N ILE A 243 -18.92 -7.55 -10.54
CA ILE A 243 -19.48 -7.89 -9.23
C ILE A 243 -21.02 -7.76 -9.23
N SER A 244 -21.68 -8.38 -8.24
CA SER A 244 -23.14 -8.30 -8.12
C SER A 244 -23.63 -6.86 -7.95
N ARG A 245 -24.81 -6.54 -8.51
CA ARG A 245 -25.41 -5.19 -8.42
C ARG A 245 -25.53 -4.68 -6.98
N LYS A 246 -25.89 -5.55 -6.04
CA LYS A 246 -25.96 -5.21 -4.60
C LYS A 246 -24.60 -4.75 -4.07
N ARG A 247 -23.53 -5.47 -4.44
CA ARG A 247 -22.16 -5.12 -4.05
C ARG A 247 -21.69 -3.84 -4.74
N THR A 248 -21.98 -3.65 -6.02
CA THR A 248 -21.67 -2.39 -6.72
C THR A 248 -22.30 -1.18 -6.04
N ILE A 249 -23.60 -1.26 -5.69
CA ILE A 249 -24.31 -0.19 -4.99
C ILE A 249 -23.65 0.10 -3.64
N PHE A 250 -23.31 -0.94 -2.89
CA PHE A 250 -22.61 -0.79 -1.61
C PHE A 250 -21.26 -0.09 -1.78
N LEU A 251 -20.41 -0.54 -2.71
CA LEU A 251 -19.10 0.08 -2.93
C LEU A 251 -19.20 1.54 -3.38
N ILE A 252 -20.14 1.86 -4.29
CA ILE A 252 -20.37 3.25 -4.72
C ILE A 252 -20.88 4.11 -3.56
N ALA A 253 -21.82 3.61 -2.76
CA ALA A 253 -22.32 4.34 -1.60
C ALA A 253 -21.22 4.60 -0.55
N SER A 254 -20.41 3.58 -0.24
CA SER A 254 -19.24 3.73 0.65
C SER A 254 -18.23 4.71 0.07
N TYR A 255 -17.91 4.63 -1.22
CA TYR A 255 -17.01 5.55 -1.89
C TYR A 255 -17.49 7.00 -1.81
N MET A 256 -18.76 7.25 -2.14
CA MET A 256 -19.36 8.59 -2.05
C MET A 256 -19.41 9.09 -0.60
N CYS A 257 -19.58 8.20 0.38
CA CYS A 257 -19.48 8.55 1.79
C CYS A 257 -18.07 9.05 2.14
N TYR A 258 -17.01 8.34 1.73
CA TYR A 258 -15.63 8.80 1.96
C TYR A 258 -15.33 10.14 1.29
N ILE A 259 -15.76 10.35 0.05
CA ILE A 259 -15.64 11.66 -0.61
C ILE A 259 -16.41 12.73 0.16
N GLY A 260 -17.64 12.41 0.60
CA GLY A 260 -18.47 13.31 1.39
C GLY A 260 -17.81 13.71 2.71
N LEU A 261 -17.10 12.79 3.38
CA LEU A 261 -16.31 13.11 4.58
C LEU A 261 -15.20 14.11 4.27
N TYR A 262 -14.44 13.93 3.18
CA TYR A 262 -13.44 14.91 2.75
C TYR A 262 -14.02 16.28 2.41
N ALA A 263 -15.18 16.30 1.76
CA ALA A 263 -15.87 17.54 1.40
C ALA A 263 -16.45 18.27 2.62
N TYR A 264 -16.83 17.53 3.67
CA TYR A 264 -17.35 18.08 4.92
C TYR A 264 -16.22 18.58 5.83
N ASP A 265 -15.22 17.74 6.09
CA ASP A 265 -14.06 18.06 6.91
C ASP A 265 -12.85 17.22 6.47
N TYR A 266 -11.79 17.89 6.04
CA TYR A 266 -10.60 17.23 5.52
C TYR A 266 -9.96 16.28 6.55
N ARG A 267 -9.86 16.70 7.81
CA ARG A 267 -9.20 15.90 8.86
C ARG A 267 -10.00 14.62 9.11
N LEU A 268 -11.32 14.71 9.16
CA LEU A 268 -12.21 13.56 9.31
C LEU A 268 -12.11 12.62 8.11
N GLY A 269 -12.14 13.16 6.89
CA GLY A 269 -11.96 12.39 5.66
C GLY A 269 -10.61 11.65 5.63
N PHE A 270 -9.54 12.35 6.00
CA PHE A 270 -8.18 11.80 6.08
C PHE A 270 -8.06 10.69 7.13
N GLN A 271 -8.57 10.91 8.33
CA GLN A 271 -8.59 9.88 9.38
C GLN A 271 -9.38 8.65 8.93
N ALA A 272 -10.58 8.84 8.39
CA ALA A 272 -11.42 7.74 7.90
C ALA A 272 -10.71 6.95 6.78
N LEU A 273 -9.96 7.62 5.91
CA LEU A 273 -9.14 6.97 4.90
C LEU A 273 -7.90 6.28 5.45
N ILE A 274 -7.28 6.76 6.52
CA ILE A 274 -6.21 6.02 7.21
C ILE A 274 -6.77 4.70 7.74
N PHE A 275 -7.97 4.69 8.32
CA PHE A 275 -8.59 3.43 8.76
C PHE A 275 -8.80 2.46 7.60
N LEU A 276 -9.37 2.93 6.48
CA LEU A 276 -9.62 2.11 5.30
C LEU A 276 -8.32 1.66 4.62
N GLY A 277 -7.37 2.58 4.51
CA GLY A 277 -6.01 2.41 4.01
C GLY A 277 -5.23 1.37 4.83
N PHE A 278 -5.34 1.42 6.14
CA PHE A 278 -4.65 0.45 6.97
C PHE A 278 -5.30 -0.94 6.90
N LEU A 279 -6.64 -0.97 6.91
CA LEU A 279 -7.39 -2.23 6.88
C LEU A 279 -7.13 -3.01 5.58
N HIS A 280 -7.12 -2.35 4.41
CA HIS A 280 -6.87 -3.07 3.16
C HIS A 280 -5.46 -3.69 3.13
N VAL A 281 -4.41 -2.97 3.56
CA VAL A 281 -3.04 -3.51 3.57
C VAL A 281 -2.93 -4.73 4.48
N VAL A 282 -3.50 -4.65 5.69
CA VAL A 282 -3.50 -5.77 6.64
C VAL A 282 -4.20 -7.00 6.06
N LEU A 283 -5.34 -6.80 5.39
CA LEU A 283 -6.09 -7.87 4.73
C LEU A 283 -5.39 -8.44 3.50
N GLU A 284 -4.48 -7.70 2.89
CA GLU A 284 -3.70 -8.12 1.73
C GLU A 284 -2.40 -8.86 2.10
N PHE A 285 -1.91 -8.76 3.35
CA PHE A 285 -0.69 -9.45 3.78
C PHE A 285 -0.59 -10.94 3.43
N PRO A 286 -1.65 -11.77 3.51
CA PRO A 286 -1.55 -13.17 3.08
C PRO A 286 -1.21 -13.30 1.59
N LEU A 287 -1.83 -12.47 0.74
CA LEU A 287 -1.53 -12.40 -0.69
C LEU A 287 -0.09 -11.95 -0.94
N ASN A 288 0.37 -10.94 -0.20
CA ASN A 288 1.75 -10.45 -0.29
C ASN A 288 2.75 -11.58 0.00
N GLY A 289 2.57 -12.29 1.12
CA GLY A 289 3.39 -13.44 1.49
C GLY A 289 3.45 -14.52 0.41
N LEU A 290 2.28 -14.92 -0.12
CA LEU A 290 2.21 -15.88 -1.23
C LEU A 290 2.91 -15.39 -2.49
N SER A 291 2.85 -14.08 -2.77
CA SER A 291 3.42 -13.50 -3.98
C SER A 291 4.94 -13.45 -3.91
N PHE A 292 5.53 -13.15 -2.75
CA PHE A 292 6.97 -13.34 -2.52
C PHE A 292 7.40 -14.80 -2.73
N ALA A 293 6.70 -15.73 -2.08
CA ALA A 293 7.03 -17.16 -2.18
C ALA A 293 6.97 -17.65 -3.64
N ASN A 294 5.94 -17.24 -4.39
CA ASN A 294 5.78 -17.56 -5.80
C ASN A 294 6.88 -16.96 -6.68
N THR A 295 7.22 -15.69 -6.44
CA THR A 295 8.28 -14.99 -7.18
C THR A 295 9.62 -15.68 -6.96
N GLY A 296 9.98 -15.98 -5.71
CA GLY A 296 11.21 -16.70 -5.37
C GLY A 296 11.30 -18.07 -6.05
N ARG A 297 10.20 -18.85 -6.04
CA ARG A 297 10.16 -20.15 -6.73
C ARG A 297 10.42 -20.04 -8.23
N LEU A 298 9.81 -19.05 -8.90
CA LEU A 298 10.01 -18.85 -10.34
C LEU A 298 11.44 -18.40 -10.67
N LEU A 299 12.04 -17.54 -9.86
CA LEU A 299 13.43 -17.09 -10.04
C LEU A 299 14.41 -18.25 -9.89
N VAL A 300 14.29 -19.05 -8.82
CA VAL A 300 15.12 -20.24 -8.61
C VAL A 300 14.92 -21.25 -9.75
N GLY A 301 13.69 -21.43 -10.22
CA GLY A 301 13.40 -22.28 -11.38
C GLY A 301 14.14 -21.85 -12.64
N ARG A 302 14.14 -20.55 -12.97
CA ARG A 302 14.86 -20.00 -14.13
C ARG A 302 16.38 -20.13 -14.00
N LEU A 303 16.93 -19.87 -12.81
CA LEU A 303 18.37 -20.02 -12.54
C LEU A 303 18.86 -21.45 -12.71
N ARG A 304 18.01 -22.46 -12.43
CA ARG A 304 18.36 -23.87 -12.62
C ARG A 304 18.27 -24.34 -14.07
N SER A 305 17.57 -23.59 -14.93
CA SER A 305 17.38 -23.91 -16.35
C SER A 305 18.31 -23.15 -17.30
N ALA A 306 19.09 -22.19 -16.79
CA ALA A 306 20.08 -21.41 -17.52
C ALA A 306 21.47 -22.06 -17.36
#